data_AF-A0A4R3K3I6-F1
#
_entry.id   AF-A0A4R3K3I6-F1
#
_cell.length_a   1.000
_cell.length_b   1.000
_cell.length_c   1.000
_cell.angle_alpha   90.00
_cell.angle_beta   90.00
_cell.angle_gamma   90.00
#
_symmetry.space_group_name_H-M   'P 1'
#
loop_
_entity.id
_entity.type
_entity.pdbx_description
1 polymer ?
#
loop_
_entity_poly.entity_id
_entity_poly.type
_entity_poly.pdbx_seq_one_letter_code
_entity_poly.pdbx_strand_id
1 'polypeptide(L)'
;MTEFLKYVTLTVIIGYVVLLIVFTSGSTKPFQEIEQGVENSIDTEKLEKSDMQALKRYYGLNAADYAGVMLYTSESSMSTEEVLLIKVKDDGQMQQLMGTVERRIESRKNDFEGYSPKQMQLLEEAQVSVRGKYLFMAISPRAEEYKAAYMKSL
;
A
#
# COMPACT_ATOMS: atom_id res chain seq x y z
N MET A 1 -44.37 11.58 17.05
CA MET A 1 -43.89 10.55 16.10
C MET A 1 -42.53 10.93 15.50
N THR A 2 -42.33 12.19 15.09
CA THR A 2 -41.07 12.73 14.56
C THR A 2 -39.91 12.75 15.56
N GLU A 3 -40.15 13.09 16.83
CA GLU A 3 -39.08 13.15 17.85
C GLU A 3 -38.49 11.76 18.15
N PHE A 4 -39.32 10.73 18.27
CA PHE A 4 -38.87 9.35 18.46
C PHE A 4 -38.03 8.85 17.27
N LEU A 5 -38.44 9.20 16.04
CA LEU A 5 -37.74 8.79 14.83
C LEU A 5 -36.34 9.45 14.75
N LYS A 6 -36.20 10.71 15.19
CA LYS A 6 -34.90 11.40 15.26
C LYS A 6 -33.90 10.70 16.17
N TYR A 7 -34.32 10.25 17.36
CA TYR A 7 -33.42 9.56 18.30
C TYR A 7 -33.02 8.16 17.80
N VAL A 8 -33.93 7.45 17.12
CA VAL A 8 -33.62 6.17 16.47
C VAL A 8 -32.60 6.38 15.36
N THR A 9 -32.81 7.36 14.47
CA THR A 9 -31.85 7.69 13.40
C THR A 9 -30.50 8.10 13.96
N LEU A 10 -30.46 8.92 15.02
CA LEU A 10 -29.21 9.33 15.66
C LEU A 10 -28.45 8.12 16.24
N THR A 11 -29.16 7.18 16.87
CA THR A 11 -28.55 5.96 17.43
C THR A 11 -27.99 5.06 16.34
N VAL A 12 -28.68 4.91 15.21
CA VAL A 12 -28.20 4.15 14.04
C VAL A 12 -26.96 4.80 13.43
N ILE A 13 -26.94 6.13 13.32
CA ILE A 13 -25.77 6.87 12.82
C ILE A 13 -24.58 6.68 13.76
N ILE A 14 -24.78 6.83 15.08
CA ILE A 14 -23.71 6.61 16.06
C ILE A 14 -23.20 5.16 16.00
N GLY A 15 -24.11 4.18 15.92
CA GLY A 15 -23.74 2.78 15.77
C GLY A 15 -22.94 2.52 14.49
N TYR A 16 -23.34 3.14 13.37
CA TYR A 16 -22.63 3.05 12.10
C TYR A 16 -21.26 3.73 12.16
N VAL A 17 -21.14 4.91 12.80
CA VAL A 17 -19.86 5.61 12.98
C VAL A 17 -18.92 4.80 13.89
N VAL A 18 -19.42 4.24 14.99
CA VAL A 18 -18.62 3.36 15.87
C VAL A 18 -18.16 2.11 15.12
N LEU A 19 -19.05 1.50 14.33
CA LEU A 19 -18.72 0.38 13.46
C LEU A 19 -17.65 0.76 12.44
N LEU A 20 -17.77 1.91 11.78
CA LEU A 20 -16.73 2.42 10.88
C LEU A 20 -15.40 2.59 11.61
N ILE A 21 -15.37 3.22 12.79
CA ILE A 21 -14.13 3.41 13.56
C ILE A 21 -13.47 2.08 13.91
N VAL A 22 -14.24 1.05 14.29
CA VAL A 22 -13.71 -0.29 14.59
C VAL A 22 -13.14 -0.95 13.33
N PHE A 23 -13.82 -0.85 12.18
CA PHE A 23 -13.35 -1.41 10.92
C PHE A 23 -12.22 -0.60 10.26
N THR A 24 -12.09 0.70 10.56
CA THR A 24 -11.02 1.57 10.05
C THR A 24 -9.86 1.69 11.03
N SER A 25 -9.97 1.13 12.24
CA SER A 25 -8.87 1.09 13.20
C SER A 25 -7.73 0.28 12.58
N GLY A 26 -6.68 0.98 12.17
CA GLY A 26 -5.50 0.38 11.57
C GLY A 26 -4.82 -0.61 12.50
N SER A 27 -3.99 -1.48 11.94
CA SER A 27 -3.17 -2.40 12.72
C SER A 27 -2.40 -1.69 13.83
N THR A 28 -2.53 -2.19 15.06
CA THR A 28 -1.74 -1.74 16.22
C THR A 28 -0.35 -2.38 16.26
N LYS A 29 -0.04 -3.28 15.32
CA LYS A 29 1.22 -4.01 15.31
C LYS A 29 2.41 -3.12 14.93
N PRO A 30 3.62 -3.43 15.44
CA PRO A 30 4.85 -2.78 15.03
C PRO A 30 5.09 -2.94 13.54
N PHE A 31 5.74 -1.95 12.92
CA PHE A 31 6.07 -2.00 11.49
C PHE A 31 6.88 -3.25 11.14
N GLN A 32 7.86 -3.61 11.97
CA GLN A 32 8.74 -4.77 11.76
C GLN A 32 7.98 -6.10 11.69
N GLU A 33 6.88 -6.26 12.44
CA GLU A 33 6.10 -7.50 12.39
C GLU A 33 5.36 -7.64 11.05
N ILE A 34 4.79 -6.53 10.57
CA ILE A 34 4.12 -6.49 9.27
C ILE A 34 5.14 -6.60 8.14
N GLU A 35 6.28 -5.93 8.26
CA GLU A 35 7.40 -6.01 7.32
C GLU A 35 7.84 -7.48 7.15
N GLN A 36 8.13 -8.19 8.24
CA GLN A 36 8.52 -9.60 8.18
C GLN A 36 7.42 -10.49 7.60
N GLY A 37 6.16 -10.25 7.96
CA GLY A 37 5.03 -11.00 7.42
C GLY A 37 4.89 -10.88 5.91
N VAL A 38 5.16 -9.69 5.36
CA VAL A 38 5.19 -9.46 3.91
C VAL A 38 6.47 -10.01 3.30
N GLU A 39 7.64 -9.72 3.88
CA GLU A 39 8.96 -10.15 3.39
C GLU A 39 9.04 -11.67 3.22
N ASN A 40 8.48 -12.45 4.15
CA ASN A 40 8.41 -13.91 4.07
C ASN A 40 7.60 -14.44 2.87
N SER A 41 6.75 -13.61 2.26
CA SER A 41 5.99 -13.98 1.06
C SER A 41 6.68 -13.57 -0.24
N ILE A 42 7.59 -12.59 -0.19
CA ILE A 42 8.23 -12.00 -1.37
C ILE A 42 9.13 -13.04 -2.06
N ASP A 43 9.10 -13.03 -3.39
CA ASP A 43 10.00 -13.83 -4.22
C ASP A 43 11.39 -13.17 -4.28
N THR A 44 12.25 -13.50 -3.31
CA THR A 44 13.59 -12.93 -3.18
C THR A 44 14.55 -13.35 -4.29
N GLU A 45 14.17 -14.30 -5.16
CA GLU A 45 14.96 -14.62 -6.36
C GLU A 45 14.77 -13.58 -7.47
N LYS A 46 13.67 -12.82 -7.44
CA LYS A 46 13.33 -11.80 -8.45
C LYS A 46 13.37 -10.38 -7.94
N LEU A 47 13.18 -10.21 -6.63
CA LEU A 47 13.01 -8.93 -5.96
C LEU A 47 14.06 -8.78 -4.87
N GLU A 48 14.73 -7.64 -4.87
CA GLU A 48 15.72 -7.30 -3.86
C GLU A 48 15.28 -6.11 -3.01
N LYS A 49 15.67 -6.14 -1.73
CA LYS A 49 15.40 -5.06 -0.79
C LYS A 49 16.17 -3.82 -1.24
N SER A 50 15.42 -2.79 -1.60
CA SER A 50 15.96 -1.53 -2.08
C SER A 50 16.41 -0.64 -0.93
N ASP A 51 17.42 0.19 -1.22
CA ASP A 51 17.93 1.17 -0.25
C ASP A 51 17.07 2.45 -0.20
N MET A 52 17.43 3.34 0.73
CA MET A 52 16.75 4.63 0.88
C MET A 52 16.93 5.55 -0.33
N GLN A 53 17.99 5.37 -1.13
CA GLN A 53 18.23 6.17 -2.34
C GLN A 53 17.28 5.78 -3.45
N ALA A 54 16.99 4.49 -3.61
CA ALA A 54 16.00 3.99 -4.56
C ALA A 54 14.61 4.54 -4.26
N LEU A 55 14.20 4.59 -2.98
CA LEU A 55 12.94 5.21 -2.60
C LEU A 55 12.86 6.69 -3.03
N LYS A 56 13.91 7.46 -2.77
CA LYS A 56 13.98 8.88 -3.17
C LYS A 56 13.97 9.04 -4.69
N ARG A 57 14.68 8.16 -5.42
CA ARG A 57 14.75 8.19 -6.87
C ARG A 57 13.42 7.86 -7.53
N TYR A 58 12.74 6.81 -7.07
CA TYR A 58 11.53 6.29 -7.72
C TYR A 58 10.25 7.00 -7.28
N TYR A 59 10.20 7.47 -6.03
CA TYR A 59 9.01 8.07 -5.45
C TYR A 59 9.18 9.54 -5.06
N GLY A 60 10.42 10.06 -5.02
CA GLY A 60 10.67 11.40 -4.47
C GLY A 60 10.49 11.48 -2.95
N LEU A 61 10.45 10.33 -2.27
CA LEU A 61 10.19 10.23 -0.82
C LEU A 61 11.47 10.03 -0.03
N ASN A 62 11.59 10.66 1.15
CA ASN A 62 12.66 10.35 2.09
C ASN A 62 12.14 9.37 3.15
N ALA A 63 12.85 8.24 3.34
CA ALA A 63 12.43 7.22 4.31
C ALA A 63 12.30 7.77 5.75
N ALA A 64 13.14 8.75 6.13
CA ALA A 64 13.14 9.38 7.44
C ALA A 64 11.83 10.16 7.76
N ASP A 65 11.05 10.53 6.74
CA ASP A 65 9.79 11.25 6.91
C ASP A 65 8.64 10.32 7.36
N TYR A 66 8.83 9.00 7.25
CA TYR A 66 7.86 7.96 7.55
C TYR A 66 8.22 7.17 8.82
N ALA A 67 7.25 6.47 9.39
CA ALA A 67 7.45 5.64 10.59
C ALA A 67 8.05 4.27 10.26
N GLY A 68 8.00 3.85 8.99
CA GLY A 68 8.63 2.64 8.49
C GLY A 68 8.45 2.56 6.98
N VAL A 69 9.48 2.08 6.28
CA VAL A 69 9.47 1.90 4.83
C VAL A 69 10.18 0.61 4.47
N MET A 70 9.55 -0.17 3.59
CA MET A 70 10.11 -1.33 2.94
C MET A 70 9.83 -1.21 1.45
N LEU A 71 10.87 -1.32 0.63
CA LEU A 71 10.76 -1.31 -0.82
C LEU A 71 11.56 -2.50 -1.36
N TYR A 72 10.93 -3.27 -2.23
CA TYR A 72 11.55 -4.32 -3.01
C TYR A 72 11.35 -4.00 -4.48
N THR A 73 12.41 -4.13 -5.28
CA THR A 73 12.34 -3.93 -6.73
C THR A 73 13.14 -5.02 -7.43
N SER A 74 12.78 -5.30 -8.68
CA SER A 74 13.61 -6.16 -9.51
C SER A 74 14.93 -5.47 -9.87
N GLU A 75 16.04 -6.22 -9.89
CA GLU A 75 17.32 -5.72 -10.42
C GLU A 75 17.25 -5.46 -11.93
N SER A 76 16.35 -6.16 -12.63
CA SER A 76 16.19 -6.01 -14.08
C SER A 76 15.39 -4.76 -14.41
N SER A 77 16.01 -3.85 -15.16
CA SER A 77 15.35 -2.66 -15.72
C SER A 77 14.20 -2.98 -16.68
N MET A 78 14.14 -4.22 -17.18
CA MET A 78 13.05 -4.72 -18.04
C MET A 78 11.85 -5.25 -17.26
N SER A 79 11.93 -5.28 -15.92
CA SER A 79 10.87 -5.75 -15.05
C SER A 79 10.16 -4.57 -14.38
N THR A 80 8.83 -4.67 -14.28
CA THR A 80 8.02 -3.75 -13.46
C THR A 80 7.77 -4.30 -12.07
N GLU A 81 8.32 -5.47 -11.73
CA GLU A 81 8.05 -6.12 -10.45
C GLU A 81 8.61 -5.28 -9.29
N GLU A 82 7.73 -4.99 -8.33
CA GLU A 82 7.95 -4.00 -7.27
C GLU A 82 6.97 -4.23 -6.12
N VAL A 83 7.45 -4.15 -4.87
CA VAL A 83 6.61 -4.21 -3.66
C VAL A 83 7.00 -3.08 -2.72
N LEU A 84 6.03 -2.29 -2.29
CA LEU A 84 6.20 -1.16 -1.39
C LEU A 84 5.28 -1.33 -0.17
N LEU A 85 5.83 -1.12 1.02
CA LEU A 85 5.10 -1.00 2.27
C LEU A 85 5.59 0.23 3.02
N ILE A 86 4.69 1.16 3.32
CA ILE A 86 5.00 2.38 4.08
C ILE A 86 4.03 2.53 5.24
N LYS A 87 4.57 2.89 6.41
CA LYS A 87 3.81 3.36 7.56
C LYS A 87 3.98 4.87 7.72
N VAL A 88 2.89 5.62 7.63
CA VAL A 88 2.89 7.07 7.86
C VAL A 88 2.92 7.41 9.36
N LYS A 89 3.43 8.59 9.71
CA LYS A 89 3.43 9.10 11.09
C LYS A 89 2.06 9.67 11.44
N ASP A 90 1.45 10.37 10.49
CA ASP A 90 0.14 11.02 10.61
C ASP A 90 -0.74 10.78 9.38
N ASP A 91 -2.06 10.96 9.55
CA ASP A 91 -3.05 10.65 8.53
C ASP A 91 -3.00 11.64 7.35
N GLY A 92 -2.45 12.85 7.55
CA GLY A 92 -2.29 13.86 6.49
C GLY A 92 -1.28 13.43 5.43
N GLN A 93 -0.25 12.68 5.83
CA GLN A 93 0.73 12.11 4.89
C GLN A 93 0.13 11.04 3.97
N MET A 94 -0.94 10.36 4.37
CA MET A 94 -1.50 9.24 3.59
C MET A 94 -2.02 9.67 2.22
N GLN A 95 -2.71 10.81 2.14
CA GLN A 95 -3.22 11.32 0.85
C GLN A 95 -2.09 11.68 -0.12
N GLN A 96 -1.05 12.34 0.38
CA GLN A 96 0.12 12.68 -0.43
C GLN A 96 0.87 11.43 -0.90
N LEU A 97 0.95 10.42 -0.03
CA LEU A 97 1.58 9.16 -0.34
C LEU A 97 0.81 8.39 -1.43
N MET A 98 -0.51 8.31 -1.32
CA MET A 98 -1.37 7.67 -2.31
C MET A 98 -1.19 8.29 -3.70
N GLY A 99 -1.24 9.63 -3.80
CA GLY A 99 -0.99 10.31 -5.09
C GLY A 99 0.43 10.16 -5.60
N THR A 100 1.41 9.84 -4.75
CA THR A 100 2.78 9.53 -5.18
C THR A 100 2.89 8.12 -5.75
N VAL A 101 2.21 7.15 -5.13
CA VAL A 101 2.13 5.75 -5.58
C VAL A 101 1.36 5.64 -6.90
N GLU A 102 0.25 6.35 -7.04
CA GLU A 102 -0.53 6.38 -8.29
C GLU A 102 0.31 6.95 -9.44
N ARG A 103 0.98 8.10 -9.22
CA ARG A 103 1.90 8.68 -10.21
C ARG A 103 3.05 7.73 -10.58
N ARG A 104 3.56 6.95 -9.61
CA ARG A 104 4.58 5.93 -9.88
C ARG A 104 4.04 4.87 -10.85
N ILE A 105 2.85 4.32 -10.59
CA ILE A 105 2.23 3.31 -11.46
C ILE A 105 1.96 3.89 -12.86
N GLU A 106 1.42 5.10 -12.95
CA GLU A 106 1.15 5.79 -14.22
C GLU A 106 2.44 6.06 -15.02
N SER A 107 3.48 6.57 -14.37
CA SER A 107 4.78 6.77 -15.02
C SER A 107 5.33 5.46 -15.56
N ARG A 108 5.22 4.36 -14.79
CA ARG A 108 5.67 3.03 -15.24
C ARG A 108 4.86 2.50 -16.41
N LYS A 109 3.54 2.78 -16.46
CA LYS A 109 2.70 2.44 -17.62
C LYS A 109 3.17 3.17 -18.87
N ASN A 110 3.44 4.46 -18.77
CA ASN A 110 3.96 5.25 -19.90
C ASN A 110 5.34 4.73 -20.36
N ASP A 111 6.22 4.35 -19.42
CA ASP A 111 7.55 3.81 -19.74
C ASP A 111 7.48 2.45 -20.47
N PHE A 112 6.42 1.66 -20.24
CA PHE A 112 6.28 0.28 -20.75
C PHE A 112 5.22 0.16 -21.85
N GLU A 113 4.53 1.25 -22.17
CA GLU A 113 3.54 1.32 -23.25
C GLU A 113 4.21 1.00 -24.59
N GLY A 114 3.67 0.01 -25.30
CA GLY A 114 4.23 -0.46 -26.58
C GLY A 114 5.51 -1.29 -26.47
N TYR A 115 6.12 -1.43 -25.29
CA TYR A 115 7.34 -2.22 -25.08
C TYR A 115 7.05 -3.68 -24.72
N SER A 116 6.16 -3.91 -23.76
CA SER A 116 5.83 -5.27 -23.30
C SER A 116 4.40 -5.37 -22.79
N PRO A 117 3.50 -6.09 -23.51
CA PRO A 117 2.14 -6.32 -23.07
C PRO A 117 2.07 -7.00 -21.70
N LYS A 118 3.01 -7.91 -21.40
CA LYS A 118 3.07 -8.62 -20.13
C LYS A 118 3.36 -7.67 -18.96
N GLN A 119 4.31 -6.75 -19.11
CA GLN A 119 4.64 -5.79 -18.06
C GLN A 119 3.51 -4.77 -17.87
N MET A 120 2.86 -4.34 -18.96
CA MET A 120 1.67 -3.49 -18.89
C MET A 120 0.53 -4.13 -18.10
N GLN A 121 0.27 -5.43 -18.33
CA GLN A 121 -0.74 -6.16 -17.57
C GLN A 121 -0.42 -6.17 -16.06
N LEU A 122 0.84 -6.40 -15.66
CA LEU A 122 1.22 -6.36 -14.25
C LEU A 122 0.98 -4.98 -13.61
N LEU A 123 1.20 -3.90 -14.37
CA LEU A 123 0.95 -2.53 -13.93
C LEU A 123 -0.55 -2.19 -13.83
N GLU A 124 -1.37 -2.79 -14.69
CA GLU A 124 -2.84 -2.65 -14.64
C GLU A 124 -3.45 -3.43 -13.47
N GLU A 125 -2.90 -4.60 -13.18
CA GLU A 125 -3.33 -5.48 -12.08
C GLU A 125 -2.63 -5.15 -10.74
N ALA A 126 -1.92 -4.02 -10.69
CA ALA A 126 -1.22 -3.56 -9.50
C ALA A 126 -2.14 -3.49 -8.28
N GLN A 127 -1.69 -4.07 -7.18
CA GLN A 127 -2.46 -4.16 -5.94
C GLN A 127 -2.07 -3.02 -5.02
N VAL A 128 -2.98 -2.06 -4.79
CA VAL A 128 -2.80 -0.98 -3.81
C VAL A 128 -3.81 -1.16 -2.67
N SER A 129 -3.35 -1.02 -1.43
CA SER A 129 -4.20 -1.16 -0.23
C SER A 129 -3.79 -0.17 0.84
N VAL A 130 -4.78 0.51 1.43
CA VAL A 130 -4.60 1.43 2.57
C VAL A 130 -5.35 0.88 3.77
N ARG A 131 -4.63 0.66 4.88
CA ARG A 131 -5.18 0.17 6.16
C ARG A 131 -4.63 0.99 7.32
N GLY A 132 -5.45 1.92 7.81
CA GLY A 132 -5.04 2.89 8.82
C GLY A 132 -3.82 3.68 8.36
N LYS A 133 -2.72 3.61 9.12
CA LYS A 133 -1.45 4.30 8.81
C LYS A 133 -0.56 3.55 7.82
N TYR A 134 -1.01 2.45 7.24
CA TYR A 134 -0.21 1.66 6.32
C TYR A 134 -0.72 1.80 4.90
N LEU A 135 0.20 1.96 3.97
CA LEU A 135 -0.02 1.81 2.53
C LEU A 135 0.84 0.65 2.03
N PHE A 136 0.22 -0.21 1.25
CA PHE A 136 0.85 -1.31 0.55
C PHE A 136 0.61 -1.18 -0.95
N MET A 137 1.64 -1.45 -1.75
CA MET A 137 1.56 -1.61 -3.19
C MET A 137 2.35 -2.85 -3.61
N ALA A 138 1.80 -3.65 -4.52
CA ALA A 138 2.54 -4.71 -5.21
C ALA A 138 2.23 -4.73 -6.70
N ILE A 139 3.28 -4.83 -7.50
CA ILE A 139 3.26 -5.04 -8.96
C ILE A 139 4.06 -6.32 -9.16
N SER A 140 3.38 -7.43 -9.44
CA SER A 140 4.02 -8.74 -9.61
C SER A 140 2.95 -9.73 -10.07
N PRO A 141 3.32 -10.82 -10.78
CA PRO A 141 2.40 -11.93 -10.99
C PRO A 141 1.82 -12.51 -9.68
N ARG A 142 2.49 -12.28 -8.54
CA ARG A 142 2.08 -12.71 -7.20
C ARG A 142 1.52 -11.57 -6.33
N ALA A 143 1.13 -10.44 -6.92
CA ALA A 143 0.70 -9.25 -6.17
C ALA A 143 -0.47 -9.51 -5.20
N GLU A 144 -1.44 -10.35 -5.59
CA GLU A 144 -2.55 -10.74 -4.71
C GLU A 144 -2.09 -11.58 -3.50
N GLU A 145 -1.08 -12.43 -3.68
CA GLU A 145 -0.50 -13.23 -2.59
C GLU A 145 0.23 -12.31 -1.59
N TYR A 146 1.03 -11.37 -2.09
CA TYR A 146 1.74 -10.40 -1.25
C TYR A 146 0.76 -9.51 -0.48
N LYS A 147 -0.33 -9.08 -1.14
CA LYS A 147 -1.42 -8.35 -0.50
C LYS A 147 -2.11 -9.19 0.57
N ALA A 148 -2.36 -10.47 0.33
CA ALA A 148 -2.95 -11.36 1.33
C ALA A 148 -2.04 -11.54 2.54
N ALA A 149 -0.73 -11.69 2.34
CA ALA A 149 0.27 -11.73 3.40
C ALA A 149 0.29 -10.43 4.21
N TYR A 150 0.26 -9.27 3.55
CA TYR A 150 0.09 -7.97 4.19
C TYR A 150 -1.18 -7.92 5.04
N MET A 151 -2.34 -8.28 4.47
CA MET A 151 -3.63 -8.25 5.15
C MET A 151 -3.69 -9.20 6.36
N LYS A 152 -3.02 -10.35 6.30
CA LYS A 152 -2.90 -11.30 7.41
C LYS A 152 -1.97 -10.80 8.52
N SER A 153 -1.00 -9.96 8.16
CA SER A 153 -0.01 -9.43 9.08
C SER A 153 -0.51 -8.23 9.88
N LEU A 154 -1.59 -7.57 9.42
CA LEU A 154 -2.26 -6.46 10.10
C LEU A 154 -2.92 -6.88 11.43
#